data_AF-A0A4Y8VSL3-F1
#
_entry.id   AF-A0A4Y8VSL3-F1
#
_cell.length_a   1.000
_cell.length_b   1.000
_cell.length_c   1.000
_cell.angle_alpha   90.00
_cell.angle_beta   90.00
_cell.angle_gamma   90.00
#
_symmetry.space_group_name_H-M   'P 1'
#
loop_
_entity.id
_entity.type
_entity.pdbx_description
1 polymer ?
#
loop_
_entity_poly.entity_id
_entity_poly.type
_entity_poly.pdbx_seq_one_letter_code
_entity_poly.pdbx_strand_id
1 'polypeptide(L)'
;MTSPLASGMDSIAGTYCGVLPPDVETTLTLNADGTYLLIQTFKEKQNEQERLRGTFQVLDYNILMLVHPSSGEHTFYKVKDANHIILIDSFGNEPKKENRDNYALIKK
;
A
#
# COMPACT_ATOMS: atom_id res chain seq x y z
N MET A 1 -8.75 -3.67 33.26
CA MET A 1 -7.77 -2.90 32.49
C MET A 1 -8.11 -3.09 31.04
N THR A 2 -8.64 -2.06 30.40
CA THR A 2 -9.04 -2.10 28.99
C THR A 2 -7.80 -2.36 28.16
N SER A 3 -7.77 -3.45 27.41
CA SER A 3 -6.82 -3.65 26.31
C SER A 3 -6.75 -2.35 25.51
N PRO A 4 -5.57 -1.80 25.19
CA PRO A 4 -5.52 -0.67 24.27
C PRO A 4 -6.19 -1.17 22.99
N LEU A 5 -7.25 -0.50 22.56
CA LEU A 5 -7.76 -0.64 21.20
C LEU A 5 -6.53 -0.49 20.32
N ALA A 6 -6.12 -1.59 19.68
CA ALA A 6 -5.09 -1.57 18.67
C ALA A 6 -5.38 -0.36 17.79
N SER A 7 -4.42 0.56 17.71
CA SER A 7 -4.57 1.77 16.91
C SER A 7 -4.99 1.32 15.50
N GLY A 8 -5.75 2.13 14.74
CA GLY A 8 -6.14 1.74 13.37
C GLY A 8 -4.96 1.23 12.53
N MET A 9 -3.76 1.74 12.82
CA MET A 9 -2.47 1.36 12.24
C MET A 9 -2.00 -0.06 12.60
N ASP A 10 -2.26 -0.54 13.82
CA ASP A 10 -1.92 -1.91 14.21
C ASP A 10 -2.71 -2.95 13.39
N SER A 11 -3.96 -2.64 13.04
CA SER A 11 -4.82 -3.54 12.26
C SER A 11 -4.36 -3.74 10.81
N ILE A 12 -3.72 -2.71 10.23
CA ILE A 12 -3.22 -2.72 8.85
C ILE A 12 -1.71 -2.97 8.77
N ALA A 13 -1.01 -2.96 9.90
CA ALA A 13 0.43 -3.24 9.92
C ALA A 13 0.71 -4.65 9.38
N GLY A 14 1.72 -4.76 8.52
CA GLY A 14 2.15 -6.01 7.92
C GLY A 14 2.66 -5.83 6.48
N THR A 15 2.99 -6.95 5.85
CA THR A 15 3.57 -6.97 4.51
C THR A 15 2.57 -7.46 3.49
N TYR A 16 2.28 -6.62 2.51
CA TYR A 16 1.39 -6.87 1.38
C TYR A 16 2.20 -7.09 0.11
N CYS A 17 1.78 -8.06 -0.70
CA CYS A 17 2.44 -8.43 -1.95
C CYS A 17 1.43 -8.55 -3.09
N GLY A 18 1.87 -8.22 -4.30
CA GLY A 18 1.10 -8.38 -5.52
C GLY A 18 1.87 -7.91 -6.74
N VAL A 19 1.29 -8.06 -7.92
CA VAL A 19 1.87 -7.59 -9.18
C VAL A 19 0.96 -6.50 -9.71
N LEU A 20 1.46 -5.25 -9.71
CA LEU A 20 0.69 -4.10 -10.16
C LEU A 20 0.98 -3.82 -11.65
N PRO A 21 0.02 -3.28 -12.42
CA PRO A 21 0.25 -2.97 -13.82
C PRO A 21 1.37 -1.93 -14.00
N PRO A 22 2.17 -2.02 -15.08
CA PRO A 22 2.04 -3.01 -16.16
C PRO A 22 2.61 -4.41 -15.86
N ASP A 23 3.61 -4.58 -14.99
CA ASP A 23 4.11 -5.89 -14.50
C ASP A 23 5.18 -5.65 -13.40
N VAL A 24 4.76 -4.97 -12.34
CA VAL A 24 5.65 -4.53 -11.26
C VAL A 24 5.39 -5.36 -10.01
N GLU A 25 6.32 -6.25 -9.70
CA GLU A 25 6.27 -7.01 -8.44
C GLU A 25 6.45 -6.05 -7.28
N THR A 26 5.39 -5.89 -6.49
CA THR A 26 5.30 -4.90 -5.44
C THR A 26 5.21 -5.59 -4.08
N THR A 27 6.10 -5.20 -3.17
CA THR A 27 6.03 -5.56 -1.75
C THR A 27 5.96 -4.28 -0.93
N LEU A 28 4.87 -4.10 -0.21
CA LEU A 28 4.63 -2.97 0.67
C LEU A 28 4.55 -3.45 2.11
N THR A 29 5.46 -2.98 2.97
CA THR A 29 5.41 -3.23 4.41
C THR A 29 4.94 -1.97 5.12
N LEU A 30 3.86 -2.06 5.88
CA LEU A 30 3.31 -1.02 6.73
C LEU A 30 3.64 -1.33 8.18
N ASN A 31 4.30 -0.40 8.87
CA ASN A 31 4.64 -0.55 10.28
C ASN A 31 3.62 0.17 11.17
N ALA A 32 3.41 -0.33 12.39
CA ALA A 32 2.49 0.27 13.35
C ALA A 32 2.90 1.70 13.79
N ASP A 33 4.18 2.07 13.58
CA ASP A 33 4.71 3.40 13.87
C ASP A 33 4.43 4.45 12.77
N GLY A 34 3.73 4.07 11.69
CA GLY A 34 3.39 4.97 10.59
C GLY A 34 4.45 5.08 9.51
N THR A 35 5.49 4.26 9.56
CA THR A 35 6.48 4.15 8.49
C THR A 35 6.13 3.02 7.52
N TYR A 36 6.64 3.13 6.29
CA TYR A 36 6.52 2.06 5.31
C TYR A 36 7.86 1.76 4.62
N LEU A 37 7.95 0.54 4.09
CA LEU A 37 8.96 0.12 3.12
C LEU A 37 8.25 -0.39 1.87
N LEU A 38 8.47 0.27 0.74
CA LEU A 38 7.99 -0.14 -0.58
C LEU A 38 9.18 -0.69 -1.37
N ILE A 39 9.03 -1.90 -1.90
CA ILE A 39 9.99 -2.54 -2.79
C ILE A 39 9.25 -2.87 -4.08
N GLN A 40 9.78 -2.38 -5.20
CA GLN A 40 9.22 -2.63 -6.53
C GLN A 40 10.30 -3.23 -7.42
N THR A 41 9.97 -4.33 -8.09
CA THR A 41 10.86 -4.97 -9.06
C THR A 41 10.26 -4.84 -10.44
N PHE A 42 10.99 -4.19 -11.34
CA PHE A 42 10.56 -3.90 -12.70
C PHE A 42 11.19 -4.92 -13.66
N LYS A 43 10.42 -5.92 -14.09
CA LYS A 43 10.91 -6.98 -14.99
C LYS A 43 11.39 -6.42 -16.33
N GLU A 44 10.68 -5.42 -16.86
CA GLU A 44 10.99 -4.79 -18.15
C GLU A 44 12.31 -4.02 -18.13
N LYS A 45 12.81 -3.64 -16.95
CA LYS A 45 14.07 -2.90 -16.77
C LYS A 45 15.18 -3.80 -16.23
N GLN A 46 15.40 -4.97 -16.84
CA GLN A 46 16.44 -5.92 -16.41
C GLN A 46 16.32 -6.35 -14.92
N ASN A 47 15.10 -6.47 -14.39
CA ASN A 47 14.83 -6.74 -12.97
C ASN A 47 15.43 -5.69 -12.01
N GLU A 48 15.48 -4.43 -12.42
CA GLU A 48 15.78 -3.32 -11.53
C GLU A 48 14.84 -3.33 -10.31
N GLN A 49 15.44 -3.23 -9.13
CA GLN A 49 14.71 -3.17 -7.86
C GLN A 49 14.87 -1.77 -7.26
N GLU A 50 13.75 -1.11 -7.06
CA GLU A 50 13.67 0.15 -6.33
C GLU A 50 13.22 -0.12 -4.89
N ARG A 51 13.78 0.64 -3.95
CA ARG A 51 13.43 0.59 -2.53
C ARG A 51 13.18 1.99 -2.01
N LEU A 52 12.01 2.17 -1.43
CA LEU A 52 11.56 3.44 -0.88
C LEU A 52 11.12 3.28 0.57
N ARG A 53 11.55 4.20 1.43
CA ARG A 53 11.11 4.29 2.82
C ARG A 53 10.51 5.65 3.08
N GLY A 54 9.33 5.67 3.69
CA GLY A 54 8.64 6.92 4.00
C GLY A 54 7.65 6.76 5.13
N THR A 55 6.77 7.75 5.26
CA THR A 55 5.66 7.73 6.21
C THR A 55 4.34 7.60 5.48
N PHE A 56 3.36 7.01 6.14
CA PHE A 56 2.01 6.89 5.62
C PHE A 56 0.99 7.48 6.59
N GLN A 57 -0.15 7.86 6.05
CA GLN A 57 -1.30 8.33 6.81
C GLN A 57 -2.53 7.49 6.45
N VAL A 58 -3.44 7.34 7.41
CA VAL A 58 -4.77 6.76 7.18
C VAL A 58 -5.77 7.90 7.19
N LEU A 59 -6.40 8.14 6.05
CA LEU A 59 -7.44 9.14 5.86
C LEU A 59 -8.82 8.54 6.11
N ASP A 60 -9.85 9.39 6.05
CA ASP A 60 -11.24 8.95 6.09
C ASP A 60 -11.53 7.87 5.05
N TYR A 61 -12.56 7.07 5.33
CA TYR A 61 -12.98 5.96 4.48
C TYR A 61 -11.86 4.91 4.25
N ASN A 62 -10.94 4.72 5.19
CA ASN A 62 -9.88 3.69 5.12
C ASN A 62 -8.97 3.84 3.89
N ILE A 63 -8.59 5.08 3.57
CA ILE A 63 -7.64 5.36 2.50
C ILE A 63 -6.25 5.51 3.11
N LEU A 64 -5.30 4.70 2.64
CA LEU A 64 -3.88 4.85 2.94
C LEU A 64 -3.27 5.83 1.95
N MET A 65 -2.49 6.78 2.47
CA MET A 65 -1.71 7.71 1.68
C MET A 65 -0.23 7.52 2.03
N LEU A 66 0.55 6.97 1.10
CA LEU A 66 2.01 6.89 1.19
C LEU A 66 2.59 8.22 0.72
N VAL A 67 3.47 8.83 1.52
CA VAL A 67 4.18 10.04 1.13
C VAL A 67 5.56 9.66 0.58
N HIS A 68 5.86 10.06 -0.65
CA HIS A 68 7.17 9.86 -1.24
C HIS A 68 8.16 10.85 -0.58
N PRO A 69 9.23 10.36 0.10
CA PRO A 69 10.11 11.17 0.94
C PRO A 69 10.83 12.30 0.18
N SER A 70 11.12 12.12 -1.11
CA SER A 70 11.91 13.10 -1.88
C SER A 70 11.06 14.06 -2.71
N SER A 71 9.95 13.58 -3.27
CA SER A 71 9.10 14.38 -4.17
C SER A 71 7.89 14.97 -3.46
N GLY A 72 7.50 14.41 -2.31
CA GLY A 72 6.23 14.74 -1.65
C GLY A 72 5.01 14.22 -2.42
N GLU A 73 5.20 13.44 -3.49
CA GLU A 73 4.08 12.82 -4.21
C GLU A 73 3.41 11.75 -3.36
N HIS A 74 2.13 11.51 -3.65
CA HIS A 74 1.29 10.62 -2.86
C HIS A 74 0.85 9.41 -3.68
N THR A 75 0.96 8.23 -3.10
CA THR A 75 0.34 7.01 -3.62
C THR A 75 -0.77 6.57 -2.70
N PHE A 76 -1.92 6.22 -3.26
CA PHE A 76 -3.13 5.95 -2.49
C PHE A 76 -3.54 4.48 -2.58
N TYR A 77 -3.92 3.90 -1.45
CA TYR A 77 -4.52 2.56 -1.41
C TYR A 77 -5.83 2.61 -0.63
N LYS A 78 -6.82 1.81 -1.04
CA LYS A 78 -8.03 1.56 -0.25
C LYS A 78 -7.85 0.27 0.54
N VAL A 79 -8.04 0.33 1.86
CA VAL A 79 -8.12 -0.88 2.69
C VAL A 79 -9.51 -1.50 2.51
N LYS A 80 -9.57 -2.75 2.05
CA LYS A 80 -10.82 -3.51 1.91
C LYS A 80 -11.13 -4.32 3.16
N ASP A 81 -10.09 -4.94 3.70
CA ASP A 81 -10.09 -5.65 4.97
C ASP A 81 -8.66 -5.72 5.51
N ALA A 82 -8.46 -6.40 6.65
CA ALA A 82 -7.16 -6.48 7.33
C ALA A 82 -6.03 -7.04 6.45
N ASN A 83 -6.36 -7.82 5.41
CA ASN A 83 -5.40 -8.53 4.58
C ASN A 83 -5.39 -8.07 3.11
N HIS A 84 -6.25 -7.13 2.71
CA HIS A 84 -6.42 -6.76 1.31
C HIS A 84 -6.45 -5.24 1.14
N ILE A 85 -5.51 -4.72 0.35
CA ILE A 85 -5.47 -3.32 -0.06
C ILE A 85 -5.48 -3.22 -1.59
N ILE A 86 -6.03 -2.12 -2.12
CA ILE A 86 -6.13 -1.91 -3.57
C ILE A 86 -5.57 -0.54 -3.92
N LEU A 87 -4.69 -0.49 -4.92
CA LEU A 87 -4.19 0.77 -5.48
C LEU A 87 -5.36 1.55 -6.10
N ILE A 88 -5.52 2.80 -5.70
CA ILE A 88 -6.56 3.71 -6.19
C ILE A 88 -5.94 4.95 -6.83
N ASP A 89 -6.73 5.68 -7.62
CA ASP A 89 -6.29 6.94 -8.19
C ASP A 89 -6.22 8.06 -7.12
N SER A 90 -5.66 9.21 -7.50
CA SER A 90 -5.51 10.37 -6.61
C SER A 90 -6.84 11.03 -6.20
N PHE A 91 -7.94 10.70 -6.86
CA PHE A 91 -9.29 11.14 -6.51
C PHE A 91 -10.00 10.16 -5.56
N GLY A 92 -9.36 9.03 -5.25
CA GLY A 92 -9.89 7.98 -4.40
C GLY A 92 -10.80 6.98 -5.11
N ASN A 93 -10.84 6.97 -6.45
CA ASN A 93 -11.65 6.01 -7.19
C ASN A 93 -10.98 4.65 -7.24
N GLU A 94 -11.77 3.61 -7.00
CA GLU A 94 -11.33 2.24 -7.18
C GLU A 94 -11.26 1.88 -8.67
N PRO A 95 -10.37 0.97 -9.07
CA PRO A 95 -10.40 0.37 -10.39
C PRO A 95 -11.76 -0.26 -10.71
N LYS A 96 -12.11 -0.35 -11.99
CA LYS A 96 -13.31 -1.06 -12.44
C LYS A 96 -13.30 -2.50 -11.92
N LYS A 97 -14.47 -3.03 -11.57
CA LYS A 97 -14.64 -4.35 -10.97
C LYS A 97 -13.93 -5.47 -11.74
N GLU A 98 -13.92 -5.41 -13.07
CA GLU A 98 -13.27 -6.37 -13.96
C GLU A 98 -11.73 -6.42 -13.83
N ASN A 99 -11.10 -5.33 -13.41
CA ASN A 99 -9.63 -5.20 -13.32
C ASN A 99 -9.13 -5.08 -11.88
N ARG A 100 -10.04 -5.08 -10.90
CA ARG A 100 -9.75 -4.77 -9.50
C ARG A 100 -8.63 -5.62 -8.91
N ASP A 101 -8.60 -6.90 -9.26
CA ASP A 101 -7.62 -7.87 -8.74
C ASP A 101 -6.19 -7.56 -9.23
N ASN A 102 -6.04 -6.93 -10.40
CA ASN A 102 -4.73 -6.51 -10.92
C ASN A 102 -4.11 -5.40 -10.06
N TYR A 103 -4.91 -4.66 -9.31
CA TYR A 103 -4.44 -3.55 -8.48
C TYR A 103 -4.40 -3.91 -6.99
N ALA A 104 -4.62 -5.18 -6.65
CA ALA A 104 -4.66 -5.65 -5.27
C ALA A 104 -3.27 -6.05 -4.76
N LEU A 105 -3.00 -5.71 -3.51
CA LEU A 105 -1.90 -6.29 -2.74
C LEU A 105 -2.50 -7.06 -1.56
N ILE A 106 -2.05 -8.30 -1.38
CA ILE A 106 -2.55 -9.23 -0.37
C ILE A 106 -1.50 -9.39 0.72
N LYS A 107 -1.94 -9.33 1.98
CA LYS A 107 -1.10 -9.54 3.14
C LYS A 107 -0.61 -10.99 3.17
N LYS A 108 0.68 -11.17 3.45
CA LYS A 108 1.29 -12.47 3.69
C LYS A 108 0.79 -13.13 4.97
#